data_AF-A0A453A7Z7-F1
#
_entry.id   AF-A0A453A7Z7-F1
#
_cell.length_a   1.000
_cell.length_b   1.000
_cell.length_c   1.000
_cell.angle_alpha   90.00
_cell.angle_beta   90.00
_cell.angle_gamma   90.00
#
_symmetry.space_group_name_H-M   'P 1'
#
loop_
_entity.id
_entity.type
_entity.pdbx_description
1 polymer ?
#
loop_
_entity_poly.entity_id
_entity_poly.type
_entity_poly.pdbx_seq_one_letter_code
_entity_poly.pdbx_strand_id
1 'polypeptide(L)'
;AVLNFVYLGIGAAVISFLQVSCWTITGERQASLIRSEYLKSVLRQDISFFDTEMTTGQVVSKMSGDIVLVQDAIGEKVGKFQNLVAAFLGGFIVGFVKGWILSLVMLACVPPILFAAGVVAKVLSKISSRGQASYSNAGNIVEQTIGAIKTGYDTMVGQRGAQLSGGQKQRIAIARAIIKNPRILLLDEATSALDVESERIVQEALDRIMVDRTTLVVAHRLTTVRNVDCISVIQQGKIVQQGSHDELILNLDGAYSQLILLQESHVEQKMDHRLSASRSSTSLSLKRSISASLGNNNELSCTLPFGLPSTIEMPGEYDTHGNNQKEKNGEGEAPKKDPMVRLAILNKPEVPILILGSLAAAVHGVIFPVFGLVISSAIKSLYEPADKLRSDTSFWGMMCFVMGIISVITIPAEFLLFGIAGGKLIERIRALSFQSIVHQEVAWFDDPRNSSGALGARLSIDALNVRRLVGDNLSLIIQLSSTLVTGVVISMIADWKLALITMCVIPLVGLQSYAHVKFLNGFSQDAKVIN
;
A
#
# COMPACT_ATOMS: atom_id res chain seq x y z
N ALA A 1 40.81 -31.88 -7.24
CA ALA A 1 39.35 -31.67 -7.26
C ALA A 1 38.89 -30.71 -6.16
N VAL A 2 39.14 -30.99 -4.87
CA VAL A 2 38.69 -30.12 -3.76
C VAL A 2 39.29 -28.70 -3.82
N LEU A 3 40.59 -28.54 -4.10
CA LEU A 3 41.21 -27.22 -4.26
C LEU A 3 40.55 -26.36 -5.36
N ASN A 4 40.05 -26.97 -6.44
CA ASN A 4 39.39 -26.22 -7.51
C ASN A 4 38.07 -25.61 -7.04
N PHE A 5 37.30 -26.31 -6.19
CA PHE A 5 36.09 -25.75 -5.58
C PHE A 5 36.41 -24.61 -4.60
N VAL A 6 37.52 -24.72 -3.87
CA VAL A 6 37.99 -23.65 -2.97
C VAL A 6 38.40 -22.40 -3.77
N TYR A 7 39.21 -22.56 -4.82
CA TYR A 7 39.61 -21.43 -5.67
C TYR A 7 38.42 -20.81 -6.40
N LEU A 8 37.49 -21.63 -6.90
CA LEU A 8 36.26 -21.15 -7.51
C LEU A 8 35.39 -20.38 -6.49
N GLY A 9 35.27 -20.87 -5.26
CA GLY A 9 34.52 -20.20 -4.19
C GLY A 9 35.10 -18.85 -3.81
N ILE A 10 36.42 -18.76 -3.65
CA ILE A 10 37.12 -17.49 -3.35
C ILE A 10 36.97 -16.51 -4.51
N GLY A 11 37.19 -16.97 -5.75
CA GLY A 11 37.03 -16.14 -6.95
C GLY A 11 35.60 -15.62 -7.11
N ALA A 12 34.60 -16.50 -6.93
CA ALA A 12 33.20 -16.13 -6.99
C ALA A 12 32.81 -15.12 -5.88
N ALA A 13 33.34 -15.28 -4.66
CA ALA A 13 33.09 -14.34 -3.57
C ALA A 13 33.63 -12.94 -3.89
N VAL A 14 34.86 -12.83 -4.40
CA VAL A 14 35.46 -11.54 -4.76
C VAL A 14 34.70 -10.88 -5.92
N ILE A 15 34.39 -11.64 -6.98
CA ILE A 15 33.67 -11.11 -8.14
C ILE A 15 32.25 -10.68 -7.77
N SER A 16 31.53 -11.49 -6.97
CA SER A 16 30.16 -11.15 -6.53
C SER A 16 30.16 -9.90 -5.64
N PHE A 17 31.15 -9.78 -4.75
CA PHE A 17 31.30 -8.59 -3.91
C PHE A 17 31.56 -7.33 -4.74
N LEU A 18 32.48 -7.41 -5.72
CA LEU A 18 32.76 -6.30 -6.63
C LEU A 18 31.54 -5.92 -7.47
N GLN A 19 30.85 -6.92 -8.03
CA GLN A 19 29.66 -6.71 -8.83
C GLN A 19 28.59 -5.94 -8.05
N VAL A 20 28.20 -6.43 -6.88
CA VAL A 20 27.15 -5.80 -6.06
C VAL A 20 27.60 -4.40 -5.61
N SER A 21 28.85 -4.27 -5.13
CA SER A 21 29.37 -2.98 -4.65
C SER A 21 29.40 -1.92 -5.75
N CYS A 22 29.90 -2.25 -6.95
CA CYS A 22 29.99 -1.31 -8.08
C CYS A 22 28.61 -0.81 -8.52
N TRP A 23 27.63 -1.70 -8.62
CA TRP A 23 26.28 -1.36 -9.03
C TRP A 23 25.55 -0.53 -7.96
N THR A 24 25.65 -0.91 -6.68
CA THR A 24 25.05 -0.14 -5.57
C THR A 24 25.63 1.26 -5.46
N ILE A 25 26.97 1.41 -5.54
CA ILE A 25 27.63 2.73 -5.49
C ILE A 25 27.19 3.61 -6.66
N THR A 26 27.04 3.02 -7.86
CA THR A 26 26.60 3.75 -9.04
C THR A 26 25.15 4.21 -8.90
N GLY A 27 24.26 3.32 -8.43
CA GLY A 27 22.86 3.66 -8.14
C GLY A 27 22.72 4.81 -7.16
N GLU A 28 23.45 4.77 -6.03
CA GLU A 28 23.45 5.83 -5.02
C GLU A 28 23.94 7.18 -5.57
N ARG A 29 25.04 7.16 -6.33
CA ARG A 29 25.60 8.37 -6.94
C ARG A 29 24.61 9.01 -7.92
N GLN A 30 23.99 8.21 -8.79
CA GLN A 30 23.01 8.72 -9.76
C GLN A 30 21.75 9.24 -9.05
N ALA A 31 21.26 8.53 -8.04
CA ALA A 31 20.10 8.97 -7.27
C ALA A 31 20.36 10.30 -6.55
N SER A 32 21.54 10.49 -5.94
CA SER A 32 21.93 11.75 -5.30
C SER A 32 22.01 12.92 -6.30
N LEU A 33 22.59 12.68 -7.48
CA LEU A 33 22.65 13.68 -8.56
C LEU A 33 21.25 14.06 -9.06
N ILE A 34 20.39 13.06 -9.31
CA ILE A 34 19.00 13.28 -9.73
C ILE A 34 18.23 14.05 -8.66
N ARG A 35 18.37 13.70 -7.36
CA ARG A 35 17.74 14.45 -6.26
C ARG A 35 18.16 15.91 -6.28
N SER A 36 19.46 16.18 -6.39
CA SER A 36 20.00 17.55 -6.39
C SER A 36 19.46 18.37 -7.57
N GLU A 37 19.55 17.86 -8.80
CA GLU A 37 19.10 18.57 -10.00
C GLU A 37 17.56 18.69 -10.07
N TYR A 38 16.82 17.69 -9.58
CA TYR A 38 15.37 17.76 -9.47
C TYR A 38 14.96 18.88 -8.50
N LEU A 39 15.52 18.91 -7.28
CA LEU A 39 15.21 19.95 -6.30
C LEU A 39 15.55 21.35 -6.83
N LYS A 40 16.74 21.50 -7.42
CA LYS A 40 17.18 22.76 -8.02
C LYS A 40 16.26 23.22 -9.16
N SER A 41 15.74 22.30 -9.96
CA SER A 41 14.80 22.60 -11.04
C SER A 41 13.42 22.98 -10.52
N VAL A 42 12.93 22.29 -9.48
CA VAL A 42 11.66 22.61 -8.82
C VAL A 42 11.71 23.98 -8.15
N LEU A 43 12.78 24.31 -7.45
CA LEU A 43 12.96 25.61 -6.79
C LEU A 43 13.09 26.80 -7.77
N ARG A 44 13.33 26.54 -9.06
CA ARG A 44 13.39 27.56 -10.12
C ARG A 44 12.06 27.78 -10.83
N GLN A 45 11.03 27.01 -10.52
CA GLN A 45 9.71 27.17 -11.14
C GLN A 45 8.96 28.38 -10.57
N ASP A 46 8.13 28.99 -11.41
CA ASP A 46 7.24 30.08 -11.00
C ASP A 46 6.16 29.60 -10.04
N ILE A 47 5.63 30.52 -9.23
CA ILE A 47 4.60 30.20 -8.23
C ILE A 47 3.34 29.56 -8.84
N SER A 48 3.00 29.92 -10.09
CA SER A 48 1.87 29.37 -10.83
C SER A 48 1.99 27.86 -11.11
N PHE A 49 3.21 27.33 -11.20
CA PHE A 49 3.46 25.89 -11.33
C PHE A 49 3.01 25.13 -10.08
N PHE A 50 3.22 25.72 -8.89
CA PHE A 50 2.82 25.12 -7.62
C PHE A 50 1.31 25.22 -7.35
N ASP A 51 0.63 26.15 -8.01
CA ASP A 51 -0.82 26.29 -7.94
C ASP A 51 -1.55 25.30 -8.88
N THR A 52 -0.93 24.94 -10.01
CA THR A 52 -1.58 24.19 -11.09
C THR A 52 -1.14 22.73 -11.19
N GLU A 53 0.17 22.48 -11.14
CA GLU A 53 0.76 21.20 -11.56
C GLU A 53 1.33 20.39 -10.39
N MET A 54 1.85 21.04 -9.34
CA MET A 54 2.57 20.32 -8.29
C MET A 54 2.39 20.90 -6.90
N THR A 55 1.81 20.10 -5.99
CA THR A 55 1.73 20.44 -4.57
C THR A 55 3.05 20.16 -3.85
N THR A 56 3.35 20.90 -2.78
CA THR A 56 4.56 20.69 -1.95
C THR A 56 4.70 19.25 -1.46
N GLY A 57 3.58 18.59 -1.13
CA GLY A 57 3.58 17.19 -0.71
C GLY A 57 3.98 16.21 -1.83
N GLN A 58 3.59 16.49 -3.08
CA GLN A 58 4.00 15.68 -4.24
C GLN A 58 5.49 15.84 -4.54
N VAL A 59 6.09 17.01 -4.31
CA VAL A 59 7.54 17.21 -4.45
C VAL A 59 8.29 16.24 -3.53
N VAL A 60 7.93 16.21 -2.26
CA VAL A 60 8.53 15.33 -1.24
C VAL A 60 8.30 13.87 -1.60
N SER A 61 7.07 13.51 -1.97
CA SER A 61 6.72 12.14 -2.39
C SER A 61 7.56 11.66 -3.57
N LYS A 62 7.79 12.51 -4.59
CA LYS A 62 8.62 12.14 -5.74
C LYS A 62 10.09 11.99 -5.38
N MET A 63 10.61 12.81 -4.45
CA MET A 63 12.00 12.69 -4.01
C MET A 63 12.26 11.46 -3.14
N SER A 64 11.34 11.14 -2.23
CA SER A 64 11.46 10.02 -1.29
C SER A 64 10.96 8.69 -1.86
N GLY A 65 10.10 8.72 -2.89
CA GLY A 65 9.52 7.53 -3.53
C GLY A 65 10.14 7.25 -4.90
N ASP A 66 9.76 8.03 -5.92
CA ASP A 66 10.09 7.76 -7.32
C ASP A 66 11.61 7.67 -7.56
N ILE A 67 12.40 8.55 -6.95
CA ILE A 67 13.86 8.53 -7.12
C ILE A 67 14.47 7.29 -6.43
N VAL A 68 13.88 6.79 -5.34
CA VAL A 68 14.33 5.53 -4.71
C VAL A 68 14.02 4.33 -5.61
N LEU A 69 12.90 4.33 -6.31
CA LEU A 69 12.60 3.29 -7.31
C LEU A 69 13.62 3.29 -8.46
N VAL A 70 13.97 4.48 -8.96
CA VAL A 70 15.03 4.63 -9.98
C VAL A 70 16.39 4.15 -9.45
N GLN A 71 16.70 4.44 -8.19
CA GLN A 71 17.92 3.99 -7.51
C GLN A 71 18.00 2.46 -7.44
N ASP A 72 16.93 1.80 -7.01
CA ASP A 72 16.86 0.33 -6.92
C ASP A 72 16.98 -0.31 -8.31
N ALA A 73 16.28 0.27 -9.30
CA ALA A 73 16.31 -0.20 -10.67
C ALA A 73 17.73 -0.15 -11.26
N ILE A 74 18.43 0.99 -11.15
CA ILE A 74 19.78 1.19 -11.73
C ILE A 74 20.87 0.49 -10.92
N GLY A 75 20.68 0.37 -9.60
CA GLY A 75 21.64 -0.27 -8.70
C GLY A 75 21.47 -1.80 -8.69
N GLU A 76 20.62 -2.29 -7.81
CA GLU A 76 20.55 -3.73 -7.50
C GLU A 76 20.04 -4.57 -8.68
N LYS A 77 18.97 -4.10 -9.34
CA LYS A 77 18.25 -4.92 -10.32
C LYS A 77 19.04 -5.14 -11.61
N VAL A 78 19.78 -4.13 -12.11
CA VAL A 78 20.65 -4.31 -13.29
C VAL A 78 21.72 -5.37 -13.03
N GLY A 79 22.38 -5.32 -11.87
CA GLY A 79 23.40 -6.29 -11.50
C GLY A 79 22.83 -7.72 -11.47
N LYS A 80 21.69 -7.91 -10.81
CA LYS A 80 20.97 -9.21 -10.77
C LYS A 80 20.58 -9.67 -12.17
N PHE A 81 20.05 -8.79 -13.02
CA PHE A 81 19.67 -9.10 -14.39
C PHE A 81 20.87 -9.58 -15.23
N GLN A 82 22.00 -8.88 -15.15
CA GLN A 82 23.22 -9.26 -15.86
C GLN A 82 23.70 -10.65 -15.43
N ASN A 83 23.70 -10.95 -14.13
CA ASN A 83 24.07 -12.26 -13.62
C ASN A 83 23.13 -13.36 -14.13
N LEU A 84 21.81 -13.11 -14.14
CA LEU A 84 20.82 -14.08 -14.60
C LEU A 84 20.96 -14.36 -16.11
N VAL A 85 21.19 -13.33 -16.92
CA VAL A 85 21.44 -13.46 -18.37
C VAL A 85 22.73 -14.24 -18.63
N ALA A 86 23.80 -13.94 -17.90
CA ALA A 86 25.08 -14.65 -18.03
C ALA A 86 24.95 -16.13 -17.63
N ALA A 87 24.26 -16.42 -16.52
CA ALA A 87 23.99 -17.78 -16.07
C ALA A 87 23.12 -18.56 -17.07
N PHE A 88 22.11 -17.91 -17.65
CA PHE A 88 21.25 -18.50 -18.68
C PHE A 88 22.05 -18.86 -19.93
N LEU A 89 22.77 -17.89 -20.53
CA LEU A 89 23.57 -18.13 -21.72
C LEU A 89 24.69 -19.14 -21.47
N GLY A 90 25.39 -19.03 -20.34
CA GLY A 90 26.45 -19.96 -19.94
C GLY A 90 25.93 -21.38 -19.75
N GLY A 91 24.79 -21.55 -19.08
CA GLY A 91 24.14 -22.85 -18.90
C GLY A 91 23.73 -23.49 -20.22
N PHE A 92 23.17 -22.70 -21.14
CA PHE A 92 22.84 -23.16 -22.49
C PHE A 92 24.08 -23.58 -23.28
N ILE A 93 25.13 -22.77 -23.30
CA ILE A 93 26.38 -23.09 -24.01
C ILE A 93 26.98 -24.40 -23.47
N VAL A 94 27.10 -24.54 -22.15
CA VAL A 94 27.64 -25.76 -21.53
C VAL A 94 26.78 -26.98 -21.85
N GLY A 95 25.46 -26.85 -21.81
CA GLY A 95 24.52 -27.92 -22.16
C GLY A 95 24.71 -28.41 -23.60
N PHE A 96 24.70 -27.50 -24.58
CA PHE A 96 24.84 -27.83 -26.00
C PHE A 96 26.23 -28.39 -26.34
N VAL A 97 27.29 -27.90 -25.68
CA VAL A 97 28.66 -28.40 -25.88
C VAL A 97 28.83 -29.81 -25.31
N LYS A 98 28.25 -30.11 -24.14
CA LYS A 98 28.40 -31.43 -23.49
C LYS A 98 27.45 -32.50 -24.05
N GLY A 99 26.26 -32.11 -24.50
CA GLY A 99 25.26 -33.07 -24.97
C GLY A 99 24.09 -32.42 -25.68
N TRP A 100 24.28 -32.03 -26.94
CA TRP A 100 23.27 -31.34 -27.75
C TRP A 100 21.93 -32.09 -27.89
N ILE A 101 21.96 -33.43 -27.99
CA ILE A 101 20.75 -34.26 -28.11
C ILE A 101 19.89 -34.15 -26.86
N LEU A 102 20.51 -34.29 -25.67
CA LEU A 102 19.80 -34.19 -24.39
C LEU A 102 19.29 -32.77 -24.15
N SER A 103 20.08 -31.74 -24.52
CA SER A 103 19.66 -30.35 -24.42
C SER A 103 18.44 -30.03 -25.29
N LEU A 104 18.34 -30.57 -26.51
CA LEU A 104 17.17 -30.40 -27.37
C LEU A 104 15.91 -31.03 -26.77
N VAL A 105 16.02 -32.23 -26.17
CA VAL A 105 14.89 -32.89 -25.50
C VAL A 105 14.41 -32.07 -24.31
N MET A 106 15.32 -31.55 -23.50
CA MET A 106 14.96 -30.69 -22.35
C MET A 106 14.35 -29.35 -22.80
N LEU A 107 14.81 -28.80 -23.92
CA LEU A 107 14.27 -27.56 -24.49
C LEU A 107 12.82 -27.72 -24.96
N ALA A 108 12.44 -28.90 -25.45
CA ALA A 108 11.06 -29.20 -25.84
C ALA A 108 10.06 -29.12 -24.67
N CYS A 109 10.53 -29.30 -23.44
CA CYS A 109 9.71 -29.16 -22.23
C CYS A 109 9.46 -27.70 -21.82
N VAL A 110 10.24 -26.74 -22.33
CA VAL A 110 10.16 -25.32 -21.91
C VAL A 110 8.87 -24.62 -22.39
N PRO A 111 8.44 -24.72 -23.67
CA PRO A 111 7.23 -24.02 -24.13
C PRO A 111 5.94 -24.41 -23.37
N PRO A 112 5.66 -25.70 -23.06
CA PRO A 112 4.50 -26.06 -22.24
C PRO A 112 4.53 -25.44 -20.84
N ILE A 113 5.70 -25.38 -20.19
CA ILE A 113 5.87 -24.78 -18.87
C ILE A 113 5.58 -23.27 -18.94
N LEU A 114 6.11 -22.58 -19.95
CA LEU A 114 5.85 -21.14 -20.15
C LEU A 114 4.38 -20.86 -20.45
N PHE A 115 3.72 -21.72 -21.23
CA PHE A 115 2.29 -21.60 -21.52
C PHE A 115 1.45 -21.76 -20.23
N ALA A 116 1.71 -22.80 -19.44
CA ALA A 116 1.02 -23.01 -18.17
C ALA A 116 1.24 -21.84 -17.20
N ALA A 117 2.47 -21.34 -17.08
CA ALA A 117 2.82 -20.18 -16.28
C ALA A 117 2.07 -18.91 -16.74
N GLY A 118 2.00 -18.65 -18.05
CA GLY A 118 1.27 -17.52 -18.61
C GLY A 118 -0.23 -17.57 -18.34
N VAL A 119 -0.84 -18.76 -18.41
CA VAL A 119 -2.25 -18.97 -18.05
C VAL A 119 -2.49 -18.66 -16.57
N VAL A 120 -1.65 -19.22 -15.67
CA VAL A 120 -1.75 -18.97 -14.23
C VAL A 120 -1.59 -17.48 -13.92
N ALA A 121 -0.61 -16.80 -14.52
CA ALA A 121 -0.38 -15.37 -14.32
C ALA A 121 -1.60 -14.51 -14.73
N LYS A 122 -2.21 -14.82 -15.88
CA LYS A 122 -3.40 -14.11 -16.36
C LYS A 122 -4.61 -14.33 -15.47
N VAL A 123 -4.82 -15.57 -15.00
CA VAL A 123 -5.91 -15.89 -14.07
C VAL A 123 -5.70 -15.20 -12.72
N LEU A 124 -4.48 -15.26 -12.17
CA LEU A 124 -4.14 -14.64 -10.90
C LEU A 124 -4.33 -13.12 -10.93
N SER A 125 -3.86 -12.45 -11.98
CA SER A 125 -4.06 -11.00 -12.18
C SER A 125 -5.56 -10.64 -12.19
N LYS A 126 -6.38 -11.41 -12.91
CA LYS A 126 -7.84 -11.19 -12.98
C LYS A 126 -8.53 -11.41 -11.63
N ILE A 127 -8.13 -12.43 -10.87
CA ILE A 127 -8.68 -12.71 -9.54
C ILE A 127 -8.25 -11.62 -8.55
N SER A 128 -6.99 -11.19 -8.58
CA SER A 128 -6.46 -10.12 -7.73
C SER A 128 -7.22 -8.81 -7.91
N SER A 129 -7.43 -8.39 -9.17
CA SER A 129 -8.23 -7.19 -9.50
C SER A 129 -9.66 -7.27 -8.97
N ARG A 130 -10.33 -8.43 -9.11
CA ARG A 130 -11.68 -8.64 -8.57
C ARG A 130 -11.70 -8.64 -7.03
N GLY A 131 -10.69 -9.24 -6.40
CA GLY A 131 -10.53 -9.23 -4.96
C GLY A 131 -10.39 -7.80 -4.43
N GLN A 132 -9.52 -7.00 -5.05
CA GLN A 132 -9.31 -5.60 -4.68
C GLN A 132 -10.58 -4.75 -4.84
N ALA A 133 -11.35 -4.96 -5.91
CA ALA A 133 -12.62 -4.28 -6.10
C ALA A 133 -13.62 -4.58 -4.98
N SER A 134 -13.79 -5.86 -4.61
CA SER A 134 -14.66 -6.26 -3.50
C SER A 134 -14.22 -5.66 -2.17
N TYR A 135 -12.91 -5.67 -1.89
CA TYR A 135 -12.36 -5.06 -0.67
C TYR A 135 -12.53 -3.54 -0.65
N SER A 136 -12.38 -2.85 -1.78
CA SER A 136 -12.61 -1.41 -1.85
C SER A 136 -14.07 -1.05 -1.55
N ASN A 137 -15.03 -1.85 -2.07
CA ASN A 137 -16.44 -1.64 -1.80
C ASN A 137 -16.77 -1.86 -0.31
N ALA A 138 -16.23 -2.92 0.29
CA ALA A 138 -16.38 -3.18 1.73
C ALA A 138 -15.74 -2.07 2.58
N GLY A 139 -14.55 -1.58 2.18
CA GLY A 139 -13.88 -0.46 2.83
C GLY A 139 -14.71 0.81 2.82
N ASN A 140 -15.30 1.15 1.67
CA ASN A 140 -16.19 2.31 1.54
C ASN A 140 -17.41 2.21 2.48
N ILE A 141 -18.01 1.02 2.61
CA ILE A 141 -19.15 0.80 3.53
C ILE A 141 -18.71 1.02 4.98
N VAL A 142 -17.54 0.51 5.37
CA VAL A 142 -17.00 0.71 6.74
C VAL A 142 -16.73 2.19 7.00
N GLU A 143 -16.12 2.89 6.04
CA GLU A 143 -15.83 4.32 6.15
C GLU A 143 -17.10 5.16 6.26
N GLN A 144 -18.12 4.87 5.44
CA GLN A 144 -19.43 5.52 5.51
C GLN A 144 -20.13 5.26 6.84
N THR A 145 -20.09 4.03 7.35
CA THR A 145 -20.78 3.65 8.59
C THR A 145 -20.10 4.27 9.82
N ILE A 146 -18.77 4.21 9.91
CA ILE A 146 -18.02 4.82 11.02
C ILE A 146 -18.08 6.35 10.92
N GLY A 147 -18.00 6.90 9.71
CA GLY A 147 -18.14 8.33 9.47
C GLY A 147 -19.51 8.88 9.90
N ALA A 148 -20.58 8.11 9.71
CA ALA A 148 -21.93 8.50 10.14
C ALA A 148 -22.10 8.52 11.67
N ILE A 149 -21.33 7.72 12.42
CA ILE A 149 -21.36 7.68 13.89
C ILE A 149 -20.65 8.90 14.49
N LYS A 150 -19.68 9.48 13.76
CA LYS A 150 -18.89 10.63 14.22
C LYS A 150 -19.64 11.96 14.00
N THR A 151 -20.63 12.25 14.82
CA THR A 151 -21.26 13.58 14.89
C THR A 151 -20.81 14.32 16.14
N GLY A 152 -19.70 15.06 16.04
CA GLY A 152 -19.14 15.88 17.13
C GLY A 152 -18.11 16.91 16.66
N TYR A 153 -17.55 17.70 17.58
CA TYR A 153 -16.53 18.73 17.28
C TYR A 153 -15.21 18.14 16.75
N ASP A 154 -14.91 16.87 17.01
CA ASP A 154 -13.69 16.17 16.57
C ASP A 154 -13.82 15.51 15.18
N THR A 155 -14.86 15.86 14.42
CA THR A 155 -15.06 15.35 13.06
C THR A 155 -13.91 15.80 12.15
N MET A 156 -13.23 14.86 11.50
CA MET A 156 -12.16 15.18 10.57
C MET A 156 -12.74 15.84 9.32
N VAL A 157 -12.47 17.12 9.11
CA VAL A 157 -13.05 17.90 8.00
C VAL A 157 -12.37 17.66 6.64
N GLY A 158 -11.33 16.81 6.59
CA GLY A 158 -10.52 16.53 5.40
C GLY A 158 -9.49 17.63 5.07
N GLN A 159 -8.54 17.35 4.17
CA GLN A 159 -7.57 18.36 3.71
C GLN A 159 -8.31 19.55 3.10
N ARG A 160 -7.98 20.77 3.56
CA ARG A 160 -8.68 22.02 3.19
C ARG A 160 -10.21 21.99 3.40
N GLY A 161 -10.68 21.16 4.33
CA GLY A 161 -12.10 21.06 4.67
C GLY A 161 -12.95 20.36 3.60
N ALA A 162 -12.39 19.54 2.70
CA ALA A 162 -13.11 18.96 1.55
C ALA A 162 -14.49 18.32 1.86
N GLN A 163 -14.72 17.89 3.10
CA GLN A 163 -15.97 17.27 3.53
C GLN A 163 -17.03 18.26 4.07
N LEU A 164 -16.73 19.56 4.09
CA LEU A 164 -17.64 20.62 4.53
C LEU A 164 -18.21 21.41 3.35
N SER A 165 -19.48 21.81 3.46
CA SER A 165 -20.06 22.81 2.54
C SER A 165 -19.33 24.16 2.66
N GLY A 166 -19.40 24.98 1.61
CA GLY A 166 -18.78 26.32 1.60
C GLY A 166 -19.17 27.16 2.83
N GLY A 167 -20.47 27.25 3.14
CA GLY A 167 -20.96 27.98 4.30
C GLY A 167 -20.56 27.36 5.66
N GLN A 168 -20.34 26.04 5.76
CA GLN A 168 -19.81 25.42 6.98
C GLN A 168 -18.32 25.76 7.19
N LYS A 169 -17.51 25.71 6.12
CA LYS A 169 -16.10 26.14 6.18
C LYS A 169 -16.00 27.59 6.65
N GLN A 170 -16.86 28.44 6.11
CA GLN A 170 -16.87 29.87 6.41
C GLN A 170 -17.23 30.13 7.88
N ARG A 171 -18.26 29.47 8.41
CA ARG A 171 -18.61 29.53 9.84
C ARG A 171 -17.48 29.10 10.77
N ILE A 172 -16.78 28.02 10.43
CA ILE A 172 -15.62 27.55 11.21
C ILE A 172 -14.45 28.54 11.13
N ALA A 173 -14.20 29.14 9.96
CA ALA A 173 -13.17 30.17 9.80
C ALA A 173 -13.47 31.42 10.66
N ILE A 174 -14.73 31.85 10.69
CA ILE A 174 -15.19 32.95 11.55
C ILE A 174 -15.02 32.59 13.02
N ALA A 175 -15.46 31.40 13.45
CA ALA A 175 -15.25 30.94 14.83
C ALA A 175 -13.78 30.95 15.25
N ARG A 176 -12.86 30.53 14.36
CA ARG A 176 -11.41 30.61 14.59
C ARG A 176 -10.91 32.06 14.76
N ALA A 177 -11.44 32.99 13.96
CA ALA A 177 -11.10 34.41 14.09
C ALA A 177 -11.58 35.00 15.43
N ILE A 178 -12.78 34.62 15.87
CA ILE A 178 -13.34 35.03 17.17
C ILE A 178 -12.45 34.55 18.31
N ILE A 179 -12.08 33.26 18.31
CA ILE A 179 -11.24 32.66 19.35
C ILE A 179 -9.86 33.32 19.41
N LYS A 180 -9.27 33.64 18.25
CA LYS A 180 -7.95 34.28 18.17
C LYS A 180 -7.94 35.71 18.72
N ASN A 181 -9.11 36.34 18.83
CA ASN A 181 -9.29 37.69 19.37
C ASN A 181 -8.31 38.75 18.79
N PRO A 182 -8.21 38.92 17.46
CA PRO A 182 -7.24 39.83 16.85
C PRO A 182 -7.60 41.31 17.06
N ARG A 183 -6.59 42.20 17.09
CA ARG A 183 -6.78 43.66 17.11
C ARG A 183 -7.21 44.24 15.75
N ILE A 184 -6.79 43.60 14.65
CA ILE A 184 -7.13 43.95 13.28
C ILE A 184 -7.79 42.74 12.63
N LEU A 185 -9.00 42.93 12.11
CA LEU A 185 -9.79 41.88 11.46
C LEU A 185 -9.90 42.18 9.96
N LEU A 186 -9.59 41.20 9.12
CA LEU A 186 -9.74 41.29 7.67
C LEU A 186 -10.81 40.30 7.24
N LEU A 187 -11.90 40.82 6.64
CA LEU A 187 -13.02 40.02 6.15
C LEU A 187 -13.05 40.11 4.63
N ASP A 188 -12.48 39.11 3.95
CA ASP A 188 -12.46 39.02 2.50
C ASP A 188 -13.60 38.12 2.01
N GLU A 189 -14.67 38.73 1.48
CA GLU A 189 -15.89 38.07 1.01
C GLU A 189 -16.49 37.05 2.01
N ALA A 190 -16.52 37.41 3.29
CA ALA A 190 -16.91 36.51 4.39
C ALA A 190 -18.36 35.97 4.34
N THR A 191 -19.18 36.41 3.40
CA THR A 191 -20.58 35.95 3.21
C THR A 191 -20.89 35.40 1.81
N SER A 192 -19.91 35.33 0.89
CA SER A 192 -20.18 34.98 -0.52
C SER A 192 -20.59 33.51 -0.74
N ALA A 193 -20.15 32.59 0.12
CA ALA A 193 -20.42 31.15 0.01
C ALA A 193 -21.59 30.66 0.89
N LEU A 194 -22.38 31.58 1.47
CA LEU A 194 -23.49 31.29 2.38
C LEU A 194 -24.86 31.45 1.70
N ASP A 195 -25.80 30.58 2.09
CA ASP A 195 -27.23 30.69 1.80
C ASP A 195 -27.87 31.85 2.58
N VAL A 196 -29.00 32.37 2.09
CA VAL A 196 -29.65 33.58 2.64
C VAL A 196 -30.01 33.46 4.13
N GLU A 197 -30.41 32.27 4.59
CA GLU A 197 -30.77 32.05 5.99
C GLU A 197 -29.53 31.97 6.88
N SER A 198 -28.50 31.21 6.48
CA SER A 198 -27.24 31.14 7.23
C SER A 198 -26.47 32.46 7.21
N GLU A 199 -26.58 33.26 6.15
CA GLU A 199 -25.95 34.57 6.03
C GLU A 199 -26.41 35.53 7.12
N ARG A 200 -27.73 35.59 7.40
CA ARG A 200 -28.27 36.50 8.41
C ARG A 200 -27.69 36.21 9.80
N ILE A 201 -27.55 34.94 10.14
CA ILE A 201 -26.98 34.48 11.42
C ILE A 201 -25.48 34.82 11.49
N VAL A 202 -24.76 34.61 10.39
CA VAL A 202 -23.33 34.91 10.31
C VAL A 202 -23.08 36.42 10.37
N GLN A 203 -23.92 37.23 9.73
CA GLN A 203 -23.80 38.69 9.76
C GLN A 203 -23.98 39.24 11.18
N GLU A 204 -24.97 38.74 11.93
CA GLU A 204 -25.17 39.14 13.32
C GLU A 204 -23.96 38.79 14.22
N ALA A 205 -23.29 37.67 13.93
CA ALA A 205 -22.06 37.30 14.61
C ALA A 205 -20.86 38.17 14.18
N LEU A 206 -20.77 38.53 12.90
CA LEU A 206 -19.75 39.44 12.37
C LEU A 206 -19.89 40.84 12.98
N ASP A 207 -21.11 41.39 13.02
CA ASP A 207 -21.38 42.71 13.58
C ASP A 207 -20.96 42.78 15.06
N ARG A 208 -21.21 41.72 15.85
CA ARG A 208 -20.79 41.63 17.26
C ARG A 208 -19.28 41.61 17.44
N ILE A 209 -18.54 41.01 16.52
CA ILE A 209 -17.08 40.87 16.64
C ILE A 209 -16.36 42.09 16.07
N MET A 210 -17.01 42.86 15.20
CA MET A 210 -16.49 44.11 14.65
C MET A 210 -16.43 45.23 15.68
N VAL A 211 -17.27 45.17 16.73
CA VAL A 211 -17.25 46.12 17.85
C VAL A 211 -15.88 46.10 18.53
N ASP A 212 -15.31 47.30 18.74
CA ASP A 212 -14.02 47.52 19.43
C ASP A 212 -12.80 46.91 18.70
N ARG A 213 -12.87 46.79 17.36
CA ARG A 213 -11.76 46.32 16.52
C ARG A 213 -11.64 47.13 15.24
N THR A 214 -10.42 47.28 14.75
CA THR A 214 -10.21 47.77 13.38
C THR A 214 -10.55 46.65 12.40
N THR A 215 -11.65 46.80 11.66
CA THR A 215 -12.10 45.80 10.68
C THR A 215 -12.05 46.36 9.27
N LEU A 216 -11.37 45.65 8.36
CA LEU A 216 -11.44 45.90 6.92
C LEU A 216 -12.34 44.83 6.29
N VAL A 217 -13.41 45.27 5.60
CA VAL A 217 -14.37 44.38 4.96
C VAL A 217 -14.31 44.57 3.45
N VAL A 218 -14.08 43.47 2.73
CA VAL A 218 -14.28 43.35 1.29
C VAL A 218 -15.57 42.54 1.10
N ALA A 219 -16.59 43.16 0.53
CA ALA A 219 -17.92 42.57 0.44
C ALA A 219 -18.36 42.37 -1.01
N HIS A 220 -18.97 41.22 -1.26
CA HIS A 220 -19.69 40.93 -2.49
C HIS A 220 -21.19 41.29 -2.38
N ARG A 221 -21.72 41.47 -1.16
CA ARG A 221 -23.13 41.79 -0.93
C ARG A 221 -23.25 43.14 -0.25
N LEU A 222 -24.09 44.01 -0.80
CA LEU A 222 -24.29 45.35 -0.26
C LEU A 222 -24.89 45.40 1.16
N THR A 223 -25.58 44.34 1.60
CA THR A 223 -26.13 44.24 2.95
C THR A 223 -25.05 44.26 4.03
N THR A 224 -23.85 43.73 3.74
CA THR A 224 -22.76 43.64 4.73
C THR A 224 -21.92 44.92 4.84
N VAL A 225 -22.10 45.86 3.91
CA VAL A 225 -21.39 47.17 3.90
C VAL A 225 -22.29 48.33 4.32
N ARG A 226 -23.55 48.07 4.71
CA ARG A 226 -24.48 49.14 5.10
C ARG A 226 -24.15 49.77 6.45
N ASN A 227 -23.70 48.95 7.41
CA ASN A 227 -23.45 49.35 8.80
C ASN A 227 -21.95 49.57 9.10
N VAL A 228 -21.18 50.03 8.12
CA VAL A 228 -19.74 50.29 8.30
C VAL A 228 -19.47 51.80 8.39
N ASP A 229 -18.43 52.17 9.15
CA ASP A 229 -18.13 53.59 9.42
C ASP A 229 -17.70 54.36 8.17
N CYS A 230 -16.99 53.70 7.25
CA CYS A 230 -16.50 54.30 6.02
C CYS A 230 -16.44 53.26 4.90
N ILE A 231 -17.01 53.60 3.74
CA ILE A 231 -17.01 52.77 2.53
C ILE A 231 -16.02 53.41 1.55
N SER A 232 -15.11 52.60 1.00
CA SER A 232 -14.21 53.01 -0.08
C SER A 232 -14.50 52.23 -1.35
N VAL A 233 -14.89 52.94 -2.42
CA VAL A 233 -15.21 52.33 -3.71
C VAL A 233 -13.99 52.37 -4.61
N ILE A 234 -13.58 51.19 -5.09
CA ILE A 234 -12.40 51.03 -5.94
C ILE A 234 -12.85 50.77 -7.38
N GLN A 235 -12.31 51.54 -8.32
CA GLN A 235 -12.50 51.33 -9.76
C GLN A 235 -11.13 51.39 -10.44
N GLN A 236 -10.79 50.36 -11.22
CA GLN A 236 -9.49 50.25 -11.92
C GLN A 236 -8.26 50.47 -11.00
N GLY A 237 -8.34 49.97 -9.76
CA GLY A 237 -7.23 50.05 -8.79
C GLY A 237 -7.06 51.42 -8.11
N LYS A 238 -7.98 52.37 -8.29
CA LYS A 238 -8.01 53.66 -7.59
C LYS A 238 -9.26 53.81 -6.75
N ILE A 239 -9.15 54.49 -5.60
CA ILE A 239 -10.31 54.86 -4.79
C ILE A 239 -11.00 56.05 -5.48
N VAL A 240 -12.24 55.84 -5.92
CA VAL A 240 -13.01 56.86 -6.66
C VAL A 240 -13.98 57.58 -5.73
N GLN A 241 -14.49 56.90 -4.71
CA GLN A 241 -15.40 57.48 -3.72
C GLN A 241 -15.08 56.93 -2.34
N GLN A 242 -15.19 57.80 -1.32
CA GLN A 242 -15.04 57.43 0.07
C GLN A 242 -16.04 58.24 0.91
N GLY A 243 -16.78 57.58 1.79
CA GLY A 243 -17.81 58.23 2.62
C GLY A 243 -18.65 57.23 3.40
N SER A 244 -19.61 57.72 4.15
CA SER A 244 -20.62 56.86 4.80
C SER A 244 -21.67 56.38 3.78
N HIS A 245 -22.44 55.35 4.14
CA HIS A 245 -23.54 54.84 3.29
C HIS A 245 -24.52 55.95 2.88
N ASP A 246 -24.90 56.80 3.84
CA ASP A 246 -25.88 57.87 3.63
C ASP A 246 -25.32 58.98 2.72
N GLU A 247 -24.03 59.29 2.85
CA GLU A 247 -23.35 60.28 1.98
C GLU A 247 -23.21 59.78 0.54
N LEU A 248 -22.89 58.50 0.37
CA LEU A 248 -22.61 57.93 -0.95
C LEU A 248 -23.88 57.68 -1.78
N ILE A 249 -25.02 57.44 -1.12
CA ILE A 249 -26.33 57.26 -1.79
C ILE A 249 -26.89 58.56 -2.36
N LEU A 250 -26.59 59.72 -1.75
CA LEU A 250 -27.08 61.03 -2.23
C LEU A 250 -26.62 61.35 -3.65
N ASN A 251 -25.49 60.78 -4.07
CA ASN A 251 -24.97 60.90 -5.43
C ASN A 251 -25.56 59.80 -6.32
N LEU A 252 -26.67 60.08 -6.99
CA LEU A 252 -27.36 59.13 -7.91
C LEU A 252 -26.46 58.62 -9.04
N ASP A 253 -25.55 59.45 -9.56
CA ASP A 253 -24.56 59.06 -10.59
C ASP A 253 -23.25 58.48 -10.00
N GLY A 254 -23.19 58.25 -8.69
CA GLY A 254 -22.01 57.70 -8.02
C GLY A 254 -21.78 56.22 -8.30
N ALA A 255 -20.51 55.80 -8.33
CA ALA A 255 -20.13 54.40 -8.54
C ALA A 255 -20.73 53.46 -7.48
N TYR A 256 -20.87 53.93 -6.23
CA TYR A 256 -21.57 53.18 -5.17
C TYR A 256 -23.05 52.98 -5.49
N SER A 257 -23.78 54.05 -5.81
CA SER A 257 -25.22 54.06 -6.13
C SER A 257 -25.56 53.17 -7.32
N GLN A 258 -24.71 53.16 -8.36
CA GLN A 258 -24.85 52.27 -9.51
C GLN A 258 -24.71 50.79 -9.14
N LEU A 259 -23.79 50.44 -8.23
CA LEU A 259 -23.67 49.07 -7.71
C LEU A 259 -24.93 48.65 -6.94
N ILE A 260 -25.56 49.57 -6.20
CA ILE A 260 -26.84 49.30 -5.49
C ILE A 260 -27.95 48.96 -6.48
N LEU A 261 -28.15 49.81 -7.48
CA LEU A 261 -29.17 49.63 -8.52
C LEU A 261 -29.00 48.31 -9.28
N LEU A 262 -27.76 47.94 -9.60
CA LEU A 262 -27.45 46.68 -10.26
C LEU A 262 -27.70 45.45 -9.38
N GLN A 263 -27.48 45.55 -8.07
CA GLN A 263 -27.74 44.43 -7.16
C GLN A 263 -29.24 44.25 -6.88
N GLU A 264 -30.01 45.34 -6.72
CA GLU A 264 -31.47 45.28 -6.47
C GLU A 264 -32.24 44.73 -7.67
N SER A 265 -31.89 45.16 -8.89
CA SER A 265 -32.49 44.63 -10.12
C SER A 265 -32.26 43.12 -10.30
N HIS A 266 -31.15 42.58 -9.79
CA HIS A 266 -30.86 41.15 -9.82
C HIS A 266 -31.67 40.33 -8.80
N VAL A 267 -32.15 40.95 -7.71
CA VAL A 267 -33.00 40.30 -6.71
C VAL A 267 -34.43 40.15 -7.24
N GLU A 268 -34.96 41.17 -7.93
CA GLU A 268 -36.31 41.13 -8.53
C GLU A 268 -36.43 40.09 -9.64
N GLN A 269 -35.45 39.99 -10.56
CA GLN A 269 -35.45 38.98 -11.62
C GLN A 269 -35.37 37.53 -11.10
N LYS A 270 -34.74 37.31 -9.94
CA LYS A 270 -34.64 35.98 -9.31
C LYS A 270 -35.96 35.54 -8.67
N MET A 271 -36.84 36.47 -8.34
CA MET A 271 -38.13 36.23 -7.70
C MET A 271 -39.18 35.80 -8.74
N ASP A 272 -39.18 36.44 -9.92
CA ASP A 272 -40.06 36.08 -11.04
C ASP A 272 -39.77 34.69 -11.63
N HIS A 273 -38.50 34.29 -11.61
CA HIS A 273 -38.10 32.96 -12.11
C HIS A 273 -38.53 31.80 -11.18
N ARG A 274 -38.86 32.06 -9.90
CA ARG A 274 -39.32 31.03 -8.95
C ARG A 274 -40.82 30.73 -9.07
N LEU A 275 -41.62 31.68 -9.55
CA LEU A 275 -43.07 31.49 -9.74
C LEU A 275 -43.40 30.69 -11.00
N SER A 276 -42.52 30.72 -12.02
CA SER A 276 -42.73 29.98 -13.27
C SER A 276 -42.21 28.52 -13.26
N ALA A 277 -41.40 28.14 -12.27
CA ALA A 277 -40.75 26.82 -12.20
C ALA A 277 -41.50 25.78 -11.33
N SER A 278 -42.69 26.12 -10.79
CA SER A 278 -43.47 25.23 -9.90
C SER A 278 -44.42 24.27 -10.64
N ARG A 279 -44.39 24.21 -11.98
CA ARG A 279 -45.24 23.28 -12.76
C ARG A 279 -44.45 22.46 -13.78
N SER A 280 -43.47 21.70 -13.30
CA SER A 280 -43.05 20.43 -13.95
C SER A 280 -42.07 19.67 -13.06
N SER A 281 -42.60 18.93 -12.09
CA SER A 281 -41.87 17.85 -11.44
C SER A 281 -42.50 16.52 -11.85
N THR A 282 -41.85 15.78 -12.75
CA THR A 282 -41.70 14.32 -12.58
C THR A 282 -40.75 13.71 -13.61
N SER A 283 -39.88 12.85 -13.07
CA SER A 283 -39.22 11.71 -13.68
C SER A 283 -37.80 11.87 -14.27
N LEU A 284 -36.88 11.29 -13.50
CA LEU A 284 -35.91 10.27 -13.90
C LEU A 284 -34.53 10.69 -14.45
N SER A 285 -33.55 10.35 -13.60
CA SER A 285 -32.31 9.63 -13.92
C SER A 285 -31.33 10.33 -14.87
N LEU A 286 -30.30 10.92 -14.26
CA LEU A 286 -29.05 11.24 -14.97
C LEU A 286 -27.87 10.54 -14.27
N LYS A 287 -27.41 9.49 -14.95
CA LYS A 287 -26.13 8.82 -14.78
C LYS A 287 -25.04 9.88 -14.64
N ARG A 288 -24.39 9.95 -13.48
CA ARG A 288 -23.12 10.66 -13.34
C ARG A 288 -21.99 9.65 -13.55
N SER A 289 -21.52 9.59 -14.79
CA SER A 289 -20.26 8.99 -15.17
C SER A 289 -19.13 9.67 -14.39
N ILE A 290 -18.58 8.96 -13.42
CA ILE A 290 -17.34 9.33 -12.76
C ILE A 290 -16.22 8.88 -13.70
N SER A 291 -15.67 9.81 -14.47
CA SER A 291 -14.40 9.65 -15.14
C SER A 291 -13.30 9.66 -14.07
N ALA A 292 -13.03 8.49 -13.51
CA ALA A 292 -11.80 8.24 -12.78
C ALA A 292 -10.67 8.13 -13.82
N SER A 293 -9.75 9.09 -13.80
CA SER A 293 -8.52 9.06 -14.57
C SER A 293 -7.68 7.85 -14.13
N LEU A 294 -7.82 6.74 -14.84
CA LEU A 294 -6.94 5.59 -14.76
C LEU A 294 -5.59 5.99 -15.38
N GLY A 295 -4.64 6.37 -14.52
CA GLY A 295 -3.23 6.32 -14.84
C GLY A 295 -2.83 4.85 -15.02
N ASN A 296 -2.79 4.42 -16.27
CA ASN A 296 -2.40 3.07 -16.68
C ASN A 296 -0.87 2.91 -16.59
N ASN A 297 -0.35 2.67 -15.39
CA ASN A 297 1.02 2.21 -15.20
C ASN A 297 1.03 0.69 -15.10
N ASN A 298 1.42 0.08 -16.20
CA ASN A 298 1.53 -1.35 -16.39
C ASN A 298 2.85 -1.83 -15.76
N GLU A 299 2.94 -1.86 -14.43
CA GLU A 299 4.06 -2.52 -13.74
C GLU A 299 3.75 -4.02 -13.59
N LEU A 300 4.26 -4.80 -14.55
CA LEU A 300 4.32 -6.25 -14.45
C LEU A 300 5.41 -6.66 -13.44
N SER A 301 5.02 -6.85 -12.19
CA SER A 301 5.82 -7.62 -11.23
C SER A 301 5.33 -9.06 -11.22
N CYS A 302 5.80 -9.86 -12.17
CA CYS A 302 5.53 -11.30 -12.24
C CYS A 302 6.52 -12.06 -11.34
N THR A 303 6.13 -12.39 -10.11
CA THR A 303 6.80 -13.46 -9.35
C THR A 303 6.16 -14.80 -9.72
N LEU A 304 6.86 -15.58 -10.55
CA LEU A 304 6.51 -16.96 -10.88
C LEU A 304 6.77 -17.87 -9.66
N PRO A 305 5.82 -18.72 -9.24
CA PRO A 305 5.98 -19.56 -8.05
C PRO A 305 6.73 -20.87 -8.34
N PHE A 306 7.84 -20.80 -9.09
CA PHE A 306 8.67 -21.98 -9.35
C PHE A 306 10.16 -21.63 -9.40
N GLY A 307 10.83 -21.83 -8.27
CA GLY A 307 12.27 -21.66 -8.07
C GLY A 307 12.60 -21.69 -6.58
N LEU A 308 13.77 -22.23 -6.22
CA LEU A 308 14.34 -22.32 -4.86
C LEU A 308 13.99 -21.13 -3.93
N PRO A 309 13.93 -21.31 -2.60
CA PRO A 309 13.65 -20.22 -1.66
C PRO A 309 14.79 -19.20 -1.64
N SER A 310 14.75 -18.27 -2.59
CA SER A 310 15.51 -17.03 -2.54
C SER A 310 14.80 -16.08 -1.59
N THR A 311 15.50 -15.74 -0.51
CA THR A 311 15.38 -14.53 0.31
C THR A 311 13.97 -13.92 0.42
N ILE A 312 13.38 -14.09 1.60
CA ILE A 312 12.19 -13.39 2.06
C ILE A 312 12.42 -11.87 1.92
N GLU A 313 11.95 -11.28 0.81
CA GLU A 313 11.70 -9.85 0.69
C GLU A 313 10.33 -9.58 1.33
N MET A 314 10.37 -9.04 2.54
CA MET A 314 9.20 -8.46 3.20
C MET A 314 8.80 -7.22 2.38
N PRO A 315 7.56 -7.11 1.86
CA PRO A 315 7.10 -5.88 1.24
C PRO A 315 7.16 -4.76 2.28
N GLY A 316 7.89 -3.68 1.95
CA GLY A 316 8.03 -2.50 2.80
C GLY A 316 6.67 -1.96 3.22
N GLU A 317 6.41 -2.00 4.51
CA GLU A 317 5.31 -1.30 5.15
C GLU A 317 5.53 0.20 4.95
N TYR A 318 4.63 0.87 4.22
CA TYR A 318 4.52 2.32 4.26
C TYR A 318 3.93 2.70 5.62
N ASP A 319 4.80 2.82 6.62
CA ASP A 319 4.47 3.41 7.93
C ASP A 319 4.09 4.87 7.74
N THR A 320 2.80 5.17 7.66
CA THR A 320 2.32 6.52 7.94
C THR A 320 2.20 6.65 9.46
N HIS A 321 3.23 7.22 10.08
CA HIS A 321 3.28 7.72 11.47
C HIS A 321 2.51 6.93 12.55
N GLY A 322 3.22 6.01 13.20
CA GLY A 322 2.89 5.52 14.54
C GLY A 322 4.12 5.60 15.43
N ASN A 323 4.34 6.77 16.04
CA ASN A 323 5.46 7.01 16.95
C ASN A 323 5.44 5.99 18.11
N ASN A 324 6.58 5.34 18.34
CA ASN A 324 6.83 4.52 19.51
C ASN A 324 6.92 5.43 20.75
N GLN A 325 5.79 5.65 21.42
CA GLN A 325 5.78 5.94 22.84
C GLN A 325 5.13 4.78 23.57
N LYS A 326 5.95 4.03 24.32
CA LYS A 326 5.50 3.23 25.45
C LYS A 326 4.93 4.18 26.50
N GLU A 327 3.65 4.50 26.40
CA GLU A 327 2.92 5.04 27.54
C GLU A 327 2.47 3.89 28.44
N LYS A 328 3.10 3.81 29.61
CA LYS A 328 2.45 3.29 30.82
C LYS A 328 1.25 4.19 31.10
N ASN A 329 0.06 3.62 31.24
CA ASN A 329 -0.83 3.88 32.38
C ASN A 329 -2.04 2.93 32.40
N GLY A 330 -2.28 2.36 33.59
CA GLY A 330 -3.55 2.39 34.30
C GLY A 330 -4.80 1.74 33.71
N GLU A 331 -5.14 0.60 34.30
CA GLU A 331 -6.51 0.11 34.61
C GLU A 331 -7.37 -0.53 33.50
N GLY A 332 -7.75 -1.78 33.77
CA GLY A 332 -8.63 -2.63 32.96
C GLY A 332 -8.04 -4.00 32.64
N GLU A 333 -7.83 -4.84 33.67
CA GLU A 333 -7.42 -6.24 33.49
C GLU A 333 -8.44 -7.06 32.71
N ALA A 334 -8.01 -7.63 31.58
CA ALA A 334 -8.51 -8.90 31.08
C ALA A 334 -7.31 -9.85 30.96
N PRO A 335 -7.45 -11.14 31.33
CA PRO A 335 -6.33 -12.06 31.35
C PRO A 335 -5.78 -12.21 29.93
N LYS A 336 -4.54 -11.75 29.74
CA LYS A 336 -3.78 -11.93 28.50
C LYS A 336 -3.50 -13.43 28.31
N LYS A 337 -4.47 -14.16 27.79
CA LYS A 337 -4.18 -15.43 27.09
C LYS A 337 -3.23 -15.09 25.95
N ASP A 338 -2.18 -15.89 25.80
CA ASP A 338 -1.19 -15.68 24.74
C ASP A 338 -1.89 -15.44 23.40
N PRO A 339 -1.49 -14.40 22.63
CA PRO A 339 -2.20 -13.99 21.41
C PRO A 339 -2.34 -15.14 20.39
N MET A 340 -1.38 -16.05 20.35
CA MET A 340 -1.41 -17.25 19.51
C MET A 340 -2.46 -18.27 19.96
N VAL A 341 -2.65 -18.46 21.27
CA VAL A 341 -3.65 -19.39 21.81
C VAL A 341 -5.06 -18.88 21.52
N ARG A 342 -5.26 -17.55 21.63
CA ARG A 342 -6.54 -16.92 21.28
C ARG A 342 -6.85 -17.08 19.79
N LEU A 343 -5.86 -16.90 18.93
CA LEU A 343 -6.02 -17.11 17.48
C LEU A 343 -6.35 -18.58 17.15
N ALA A 344 -5.68 -19.52 17.79
CA ALA A 344 -5.97 -20.95 17.64
C ALA A 344 -7.40 -21.30 18.08
N ILE A 345 -7.92 -20.65 19.13
CA ILE A 345 -9.31 -20.83 19.57
C ILE A 345 -10.31 -20.31 18.52
N LEU A 346 -10.03 -19.19 17.86
CA LEU A 346 -10.89 -18.65 16.81
C LEU A 346 -10.93 -19.54 15.55
N ASN A 347 -9.88 -20.33 15.32
CA ASN A 347 -9.72 -21.21 14.17
C ASN A 347 -10.25 -22.64 14.39
N LYS A 348 -10.89 -22.90 15.55
CA LYS A 348 -11.42 -24.22 15.93
C LYS A 348 -12.28 -24.93 14.87
N PRO A 349 -13.24 -24.27 14.20
CA PRO A 349 -14.12 -25.00 13.26
C PRO A 349 -13.42 -25.35 11.95
N GLU A 350 -12.28 -24.75 11.64
CA GLU A 350 -11.46 -25.05 10.47
C GLU A 350 -10.33 -26.07 10.77
N VAL A 351 -10.22 -26.57 12.01
CA VAL A 351 -9.20 -27.56 12.43
C VAL A 351 -9.15 -28.81 11.53
N PRO A 352 -10.29 -29.43 11.11
CA PRO A 352 -10.23 -30.58 10.22
C PRO A 352 -9.57 -30.27 8.86
N ILE A 353 -9.82 -29.07 8.33
CA ILE A 353 -9.25 -28.60 7.06
C ILE A 353 -7.75 -28.34 7.23
N LEU A 354 -7.34 -27.78 8.38
CA LEU A 354 -5.92 -27.57 8.70
C LEU A 354 -5.16 -28.87 8.89
N ILE A 355 -5.78 -29.91 9.47
CA ILE A 355 -5.15 -31.23 9.63
C ILE A 355 -4.97 -31.88 8.26
N LEU A 356 -5.96 -31.78 7.38
CA LEU A 356 -5.83 -32.28 6.01
C LEU A 356 -4.76 -31.50 5.23
N GLY A 357 -4.73 -30.17 5.41
CA GLY A 357 -3.73 -29.29 4.82
C GLY A 357 -2.31 -29.60 5.33
N SER A 358 -2.15 -29.84 6.63
CA SER A 358 -0.84 -30.18 7.21
C SER A 358 -0.32 -31.52 6.72
N LEU A 359 -1.19 -32.50 6.48
CA LEU A 359 -0.81 -33.76 5.84
C LEU A 359 -0.32 -33.53 4.40
N ALA A 360 -1.02 -32.70 3.63
CA ALA A 360 -0.58 -32.33 2.28
C ALA A 360 0.77 -31.58 2.30
N ALA A 361 0.94 -30.60 3.18
CA ALA A 361 2.19 -29.86 3.34
C ALA A 361 3.37 -30.77 3.75
N ALA A 362 3.13 -31.76 4.62
CA ALA A 362 4.13 -32.75 4.98
C ALA A 362 4.52 -33.62 3.78
N VAL A 363 3.54 -34.10 3.00
CA VAL A 363 3.83 -34.88 1.77
C VAL A 363 4.63 -34.03 0.78
N HIS A 364 4.28 -32.76 0.58
CA HIS A 364 5.03 -31.85 -0.29
C HIS A 364 6.48 -31.64 0.21
N GLY A 365 6.68 -31.47 1.52
CA GLY A 365 8.02 -31.33 2.10
C GLY A 365 8.93 -32.55 1.89
N VAL A 366 8.35 -33.75 1.87
CA VAL A 366 9.09 -35.02 1.62
C VAL A 366 9.57 -35.16 0.17
N ILE A 367 8.92 -34.49 -0.80
CA ILE A 367 9.24 -34.64 -2.22
C ILE A 367 10.69 -34.26 -2.53
N PHE A 368 11.21 -33.16 -1.96
CA PHE A 368 12.57 -32.68 -2.25
C PHE A 368 13.67 -33.65 -1.78
N PRO A 369 13.68 -34.15 -0.52
CA PRO A 369 14.65 -35.15 -0.08
C PRO A 369 14.55 -36.48 -0.85
N VAL A 370 13.33 -36.95 -1.14
CA VAL A 370 13.13 -38.19 -1.92
C VAL A 370 13.61 -38.02 -3.35
N PHE A 371 13.42 -36.85 -3.97
CA PHE A 371 13.98 -36.55 -5.29
C PHE A 371 15.52 -36.66 -5.30
N GLY A 372 16.19 -36.20 -4.24
CA GLY A 372 17.63 -36.39 -4.05
C GLY A 372 18.03 -37.87 -4.00
N LEU A 373 17.25 -38.72 -3.30
CA LEU A 373 17.45 -40.17 -3.29
C LEU A 373 17.25 -40.81 -4.65
N VAL A 374 16.22 -40.39 -5.39
CA VAL A 374 15.95 -40.92 -6.74
C VAL A 374 17.11 -40.58 -7.69
N ILE A 375 17.61 -39.34 -7.67
CA ILE A 375 18.79 -38.96 -8.46
C ILE A 375 20.01 -39.78 -8.05
N SER A 376 20.29 -39.89 -6.75
CA SER A 376 21.42 -40.67 -6.24
C SER A 376 21.36 -42.14 -6.68
N SER A 377 20.17 -42.75 -6.60
CA SER A 377 19.95 -44.14 -7.00
C SER A 377 20.03 -44.32 -8.52
N ALA A 378 19.56 -43.34 -9.30
CA ALA A 378 19.70 -43.33 -10.75
C ALA A 378 21.17 -43.23 -11.16
N ILE A 379 21.97 -42.41 -10.48
CA ILE A 379 23.43 -42.33 -10.72
C ILE A 379 24.10 -43.66 -10.36
N LYS A 380 23.72 -44.28 -9.23
CA LYS A 380 24.25 -45.59 -8.85
C LYS A 380 23.94 -46.67 -9.90
N SER A 381 22.74 -46.64 -10.49
CA SER A 381 22.34 -47.57 -11.55
C SER A 381 23.27 -47.51 -12.77
N LEU A 382 23.87 -46.35 -13.08
CA LEU A 382 24.84 -46.19 -14.18
C LEU A 382 26.13 -47.00 -14.00
N TYR A 383 26.41 -47.49 -12.79
CA TYR A 383 27.59 -48.32 -12.48
C TYR A 383 27.28 -49.83 -12.47
N GLU A 384 26.02 -50.25 -12.66
CA GLU A 384 25.62 -51.65 -12.75
C GLU A 384 25.83 -52.21 -14.18
N PRO A 385 26.03 -53.54 -14.36
CA PRO A 385 26.25 -54.14 -15.67
C PRO A 385 25.04 -53.95 -16.61
N ALA A 386 25.31 -53.97 -17.92
CA ALA A 386 24.37 -53.58 -18.99
C ALA A 386 22.99 -54.26 -18.93
N ASP A 387 22.94 -55.51 -18.44
CA ASP A 387 21.71 -56.30 -18.35
C ASP A 387 20.74 -55.76 -17.29
N LYS A 388 21.25 -55.19 -16.18
CA LYS A 388 20.43 -54.58 -15.11
C LYS A 388 20.21 -53.08 -15.30
N LEU A 389 21.16 -52.41 -15.95
CA LEU A 389 21.15 -50.96 -16.18
C LEU A 389 19.82 -50.45 -16.75
N ARG A 390 19.30 -51.11 -17.79
CA ARG A 390 18.08 -50.65 -18.49
C ARG A 390 16.82 -50.81 -17.64
N SER A 391 16.72 -51.90 -16.88
CA SER A 391 15.60 -52.16 -15.98
C SER A 391 15.59 -51.16 -14.83
N ASP A 392 16.74 -50.96 -14.18
CA ASP A 392 16.86 -50.08 -13.02
C ASP A 392 16.67 -48.60 -13.40
N THR A 393 17.25 -48.15 -14.52
CA THR A 393 17.07 -46.78 -15.01
C THR A 393 15.60 -46.51 -15.38
N SER A 394 14.93 -47.48 -16.01
CA SER A 394 13.49 -47.35 -16.32
C SER A 394 12.64 -47.29 -15.06
N PHE A 395 12.97 -48.08 -14.03
CA PHE A 395 12.28 -48.04 -12.74
C PHE A 395 12.39 -46.67 -12.07
N TRP A 396 13.61 -46.12 -11.95
CA TRP A 396 13.81 -44.81 -11.34
C TRP A 396 13.23 -43.66 -12.17
N GLY A 397 13.25 -43.77 -13.51
CA GLY A 397 12.56 -42.83 -14.40
C GLY A 397 11.04 -42.81 -14.18
N MET A 398 10.41 -43.97 -14.01
CA MET A 398 9.00 -44.07 -13.66
C MET A 398 8.70 -43.52 -12.26
N MET A 399 9.61 -43.71 -11.30
CA MET A 399 9.46 -43.12 -9.97
C MET A 399 9.46 -41.59 -10.00
N CYS A 400 10.31 -40.96 -10.83
CA CYS A 400 10.27 -39.51 -11.08
C CYS A 400 8.90 -39.05 -11.62
N PHE A 401 8.32 -39.82 -12.56
CA PHE A 401 7.00 -39.51 -13.12
C PHE A 401 5.89 -39.61 -12.07
N VAL A 402 5.89 -40.67 -11.25
CA VAL A 402 4.93 -40.85 -10.15
C VAL A 402 5.02 -39.70 -9.14
N MET A 403 6.24 -39.28 -8.76
CA MET A 403 6.42 -38.11 -7.90
C MET A 403 5.89 -36.81 -8.53
N GLY A 404 6.05 -36.65 -9.85
CA GLY A 404 5.45 -35.54 -10.60
C GLY A 404 3.92 -35.52 -10.52
N ILE A 405 3.27 -36.68 -10.60
CA ILE A 405 1.81 -36.77 -10.44
C ILE A 405 1.41 -36.42 -9.00
N ILE A 406 2.14 -36.94 -8.00
CA ILE A 406 1.88 -36.63 -6.59
C ILE A 406 2.03 -35.12 -6.35
N SER A 407 3.07 -34.47 -6.88
CA SER A 407 3.28 -33.04 -6.69
C SER A 407 2.16 -32.19 -7.33
N VAL A 408 1.68 -32.56 -8.51
CA VAL A 408 0.56 -31.89 -9.19
C VAL A 408 -0.74 -31.94 -8.36
N ILE A 409 -0.92 -32.96 -7.52
CA ILE A 409 -2.10 -33.09 -6.66
C ILE A 409 -1.87 -32.42 -5.30
N THR A 410 -0.75 -32.73 -4.65
CA THR A 410 -0.47 -32.32 -3.27
C THR A 410 -0.22 -30.82 -3.15
N ILE A 411 0.53 -30.22 -4.07
CA ILE A 411 0.89 -28.78 -3.98
C ILE A 411 -0.37 -27.90 -4.08
N PRO A 412 -1.27 -28.06 -5.07
CA PRO A 412 -2.50 -27.28 -5.10
C PRO A 412 -3.43 -27.60 -3.93
N ALA A 413 -3.51 -28.87 -3.49
CA ALA A 413 -4.34 -29.24 -2.35
C ALA A 413 -3.91 -28.54 -1.06
N GLU A 414 -2.60 -28.47 -0.79
CA GLU A 414 -2.01 -27.71 0.31
C GLU A 414 -2.44 -26.24 0.28
N PHE A 415 -2.17 -25.54 -0.82
CA PHE A 415 -2.49 -24.11 -0.96
C PHE A 415 -3.99 -23.84 -0.88
N LEU A 416 -4.83 -24.71 -1.43
CA LEU A 416 -6.28 -24.57 -1.37
C LEU A 416 -6.82 -24.75 0.05
N LEU A 417 -6.37 -25.78 0.78
CA LEU A 417 -6.86 -26.07 2.13
C LEU A 417 -6.46 -24.97 3.12
N PHE A 418 -5.19 -24.54 3.10
CA PHE A 418 -4.72 -23.42 3.92
C PHE A 418 -5.32 -22.08 3.49
N GLY A 419 -5.55 -21.88 2.18
CA GLY A 419 -6.25 -20.72 1.66
C GLY A 419 -7.70 -20.62 2.15
N ILE A 420 -8.43 -21.73 2.17
CA ILE A 420 -9.82 -21.79 2.69
C ILE A 420 -9.84 -21.55 4.20
N ALA A 421 -8.95 -22.20 4.96
CA ALA A 421 -8.89 -22.03 6.41
C ALA A 421 -8.55 -20.58 6.79
N GLY A 422 -7.52 -20.00 6.16
CA GLY A 422 -7.16 -18.60 6.35
C GLY A 422 -8.27 -17.64 5.92
N GLY A 423 -8.97 -17.96 4.82
CA GLY A 423 -10.11 -17.20 4.26
C GLY A 423 -11.32 -17.13 5.20
N LYS A 424 -11.73 -18.25 5.80
CA LYS A 424 -12.84 -18.27 6.77
C LYS A 424 -12.47 -17.60 8.09
N LEU A 425 -11.23 -17.77 8.54
CA LEU A 425 -10.74 -17.11 9.75
C LEU A 425 -10.74 -15.58 9.60
N ILE A 426 -10.29 -15.07 8.45
CA ILE A 426 -10.27 -13.62 8.20
C ILE A 426 -11.69 -13.03 8.13
N GLU A 427 -12.62 -13.73 7.49
CA GLU A 427 -14.03 -13.33 7.45
C GLU A 427 -14.61 -13.20 8.86
N ARG A 428 -14.36 -14.22 9.71
CA ARG A 428 -14.83 -14.22 11.11
C ARG A 428 -14.19 -13.11 11.93
N ILE A 429 -12.88 -12.91 11.83
CA ILE A 429 -12.17 -11.84 12.55
C ILE A 429 -12.73 -10.48 12.15
N ARG A 430 -12.89 -10.22 10.85
CA ARG A 430 -13.43 -8.94 10.36
C ARG A 430 -14.87 -8.71 10.82
N ALA A 431 -15.73 -9.72 10.74
CA ALA A 431 -17.12 -9.62 11.18
C ALA A 431 -17.21 -9.32 12.68
N LEU A 432 -16.47 -10.07 13.51
CA LEU A 432 -16.47 -9.86 14.97
C LEU A 432 -15.86 -8.51 15.35
N SER A 433 -14.74 -8.12 14.74
CA SER A 433 -14.12 -6.82 14.98
C SER A 433 -15.03 -5.67 14.57
N PHE A 434 -15.65 -5.75 13.39
CA PHE A 434 -16.59 -4.73 12.94
C PHE A 434 -17.81 -4.64 13.86
N GLN A 435 -18.40 -5.78 14.22
CA GLN A 435 -19.51 -5.84 15.17
C GLN A 435 -19.12 -5.21 16.51
N SER A 436 -17.95 -5.55 17.07
CA SER A 436 -17.48 -4.97 18.33
C SER A 436 -17.19 -3.47 18.24
N ILE A 437 -16.70 -2.98 17.10
CA ILE A 437 -16.43 -1.54 16.90
C ILE A 437 -17.73 -0.74 16.86
N VAL A 438 -18.72 -1.18 16.07
CA VAL A 438 -20.00 -0.44 15.93
C VAL A 438 -20.78 -0.33 17.25
N HIS A 439 -20.56 -1.26 18.19
CA HIS A 439 -21.19 -1.22 19.52
C HIS A 439 -20.41 -0.42 20.56
N GLN A 440 -19.28 0.21 20.21
CA GLN A 440 -18.56 1.09 21.13
C GLN A 440 -19.30 2.40 21.38
N GLU A 441 -19.03 3.01 22.52
CA GLU A 441 -19.53 4.35 22.84
C GLU A 441 -18.95 5.41 21.89
N VAL A 442 -19.70 6.49 21.65
CA VAL A 442 -19.28 7.57 20.74
C VAL A 442 -17.95 8.19 21.18
N ALA A 443 -17.74 8.33 22.50
CA ALA A 443 -16.50 8.84 23.08
C ALA A 443 -15.24 8.02 22.71
N TRP A 444 -15.40 6.71 22.42
CA TRP A 444 -14.29 5.87 22.00
C TRP A 444 -13.79 6.24 20.59
N PHE A 445 -14.67 6.76 19.73
CA PHE A 445 -14.36 7.21 18.37
C PHE A 445 -13.77 8.62 18.31
N ASP A 446 -13.78 9.35 19.43
CA ASP A 446 -13.19 10.68 19.53
C ASP A 446 -11.65 10.60 19.61
N ASP A 447 -11.09 9.47 20.08
CA ASP A 447 -9.64 9.22 20.06
C ASP A 447 -9.13 9.20 18.60
N PRO A 448 -8.12 10.02 18.23
CA PRO A 448 -7.52 10.03 16.90
C PRO A 448 -7.04 8.65 16.41
N ARG A 449 -6.65 7.75 17.34
CA ARG A 449 -6.24 6.38 17.05
C ARG A 449 -7.37 5.49 16.53
N ASN A 450 -8.62 5.86 16.84
CA ASN A 450 -9.85 5.17 16.45
C ASN A 450 -10.59 5.93 15.34
N SER A 451 -9.88 6.77 14.58
CA SER A 451 -10.42 7.39 13.38
C SER A 451 -10.92 6.36 12.36
N SER A 452 -11.88 6.75 11.52
CA SER A 452 -12.45 5.89 10.47
C SER A 452 -11.38 5.30 9.54
N GLY A 453 -10.38 6.10 9.16
CA GLY A 453 -9.25 5.66 8.35
C GLY A 453 -8.36 4.65 9.08
N ALA A 454 -8.03 4.89 10.35
CA ALA A 454 -7.21 3.97 11.14
C ALA A 454 -7.93 2.63 11.37
N LEU A 455 -9.22 2.65 11.71
CA LEU A 455 -10.03 1.45 11.89
C LEU A 455 -10.23 0.70 10.57
N GLY A 456 -10.49 1.40 9.46
CA GLY A 456 -10.57 0.81 8.13
C GLY A 456 -9.26 0.10 7.74
N ALA A 457 -8.11 0.73 8.03
CA ALA A 457 -6.80 0.12 7.82
C ALA A 457 -6.60 -1.14 8.68
N ARG A 458 -6.94 -1.12 9.98
CA ARG A 458 -6.85 -2.29 10.86
C ARG A 458 -7.74 -3.45 10.40
N LEU A 459 -8.97 -3.17 10.01
CA LEU A 459 -9.89 -4.21 9.49
C LEU A 459 -9.40 -4.80 8.16
N SER A 460 -8.70 -4.02 7.35
CA SER A 460 -8.18 -4.48 6.07
C SER A 460 -6.82 -5.16 6.22
N ILE A 461 -5.78 -4.41 6.62
CA ILE A 461 -4.36 -4.76 6.59
C ILE A 461 -3.98 -5.73 7.72
N ASP A 462 -4.24 -5.39 8.98
CA ASP A 462 -3.84 -6.23 10.12
C ASP A 462 -4.51 -7.60 10.04
N ALA A 463 -5.77 -7.59 9.63
CA ALA A 463 -6.55 -8.80 9.43
C ALA A 463 -5.94 -9.66 8.30
N LEU A 464 -5.47 -9.06 7.19
CA LEU A 464 -4.73 -9.79 6.14
C LEU A 464 -3.41 -10.37 6.65
N ASN A 465 -2.71 -9.69 7.55
CA ASN A 465 -1.49 -10.21 8.17
C ASN A 465 -1.77 -11.45 9.02
N VAL A 466 -2.89 -11.48 9.74
CA VAL A 466 -3.35 -12.69 10.46
C VAL A 466 -3.67 -13.83 9.49
N ARG A 467 -4.31 -13.55 8.35
CA ARG A 467 -4.55 -14.55 7.29
C ARG A 467 -3.25 -15.16 6.78
N ARG A 468 -2.23 -14.34 6.50
CA ARG A 468 -0.91 -14.80 6.03
C ARG A 468 -0.23 -15.70 7.07
N LEU A 469 -0.35 -15.36 8.35
CA LEU A 469 0.24 -16.15 9.42
C LEU A 469 -0.33 -17.57 9.50
N VAL A 470 -1.66 -17.71 9.42
CA VAL A 470 -2.34 -19.01 9.59
C VAL A 470 -2.46 -19.80 8.29
N GLY A 471 -2.65 -19.12 7.16
CA GLY A 471 -2.73 -19.75 5.84
C GLY A 471 -1.34 -20.07 5.29
N ASP A 472 -0.60 -19.02 4.93
CA ASP A 472 0.61 -19.16 4.12
C ASP A 472 1.81 -19.63 4.96
N ASN A 473 2.07 -18.98 6.10
CA ASN A 473 3.25 -19.25 6.92
C ASN A 473 3.17 -20.59 7.65
N LEU A 474 1.98 -20.98 8.13
CA LEU A 474 1.81 -22.26 8.83
C LEU A 474 2.11 -23.43 7.90
N SER A 475 1.61 -23.39 6.66
CA SER A 475 1.90 -24.38 5.62
C SER A 475 3.40 -24.50 5.36
N LEU A 476 4.05 -23.35 5.17
CA LEU A 476 5.48 -23.25 4.92
C LEU A 476 6.32 -23.82 6.09
N ILE A 477 5.95 -23.52 7.34
CA ILE A 477 6.63 -24.06 8.53
C ILE A 477 6.53 -25.58 8.55
N ILE A 478 5.34 -26.14 8.30
CA ILE A 478 5.12 -27.59 8.27
C ILE A 478 5.93 -28.23 7.15
N GLN A 479 5.85 -27.69 5.94
CA GLN A 479 6.60 -28.16 4.77
C GLN A 479 8.12 -28.13 5.01
N LEU A 480 8.66 -27.01 5.49
CA LEU A 480 10.10 -26.89 5.78
C LEU A 480 10.54 -27.82 6.91
N SER A 481 9.75 -27.95 7.97
CA SER A 481 10.07 -28.87 9.07
C SER A 481 10.11 -30.32 8.58
N SER A 482 9.14 -30.71 7.74
CA SER A 482 9.11 -32.03 7.12
C SER A 482 10.30 -32.25 6.20
N THR A 483 10.63 -31.27 5.36
CA THR A 483 11.78 -31.31 4.44
C THR A 483 13.09 -31.50 5.21
N LEU A 484 13.27 -30.73 6.30
CA LEU A 484 14.46 -30.78 7.14
C LEU A 484 14.58 -32.12 7.86
N VAL A 485 13.50 -32.58 8.51
CA VAL A 485 13.49 -33.86 9.25
C VAL A 485 13.80 -35.01 8.29
N THR A 486 13.09 -35.10 7.16
CA THR A 486 13.29 -36.18 6.20
C THR A 486 14.69 -36.12 5.56
N GLY A 487 15.19 -34.92 5.23
CA GLY A 487 16.54 -34.75 4.69
C GLY A 487 17.65 -35.16 5.67
N VAL A 488 17.50 -34.84 6.96
CA VAL A 488 18.44 -35.26 8.00
C VAL A 488 18.38 -36.77 8.23
N VAL A 489 17.17 -37.35 8.28
CA VAL A 489 17.01 -38.81 8.45
C VAL A 489 17.64 -39.56 7.29
N ILE A 490 17.37 -39.15 6.05
CA ILE A 490 17.95 -39.76 4.85
C ILE A 490 19.48 -39.66 4.85
N SER A 491 20.03 -38.48 5.16
CA SER A 491 21.49 -38.29 5.17
C SER A 491 22.18 -39.07 6.30
N MET A 492 21.57 -39.16 7.48
CA MET A 492 22.09 -39.96 8.61
C MET A 492 22.07 -41.46 8.33
N ILE A 493 21.03 -41.96 7.64
CA ILE A 493 20.96 -43.37 7.22
C ILE A 493 22.01 -43.67 6.15
N ALA A 494 22.26 -42.74 5.22
CA ALA A 494 23.25 -42.93 4.17
C ALA A 494 24.68 -42.96 4.71
N ASP A 495 25.12 -41.90 5.39
CA ASP A 495 26.46 -41.81 5.99
C ASP A 495 26.47 -40.77 7.12
N TRP A 496 26.37 -41.23 8.37
CA TRP A 496 26.28 -40.35 9.54
C TRP A 496 27.48 -39.39 9.70
N LYS A 497 28.68 -39.80 9.26
CA LYS A 497 29.89 -38.96 9.33
C LYS A 497 29.83 -37.78 8.36
N LEU A 498 29.41 -38.02 7.11
CA LEU A 498 29.26 -36.97 6.10
C LEU A 498 28.07 -36.07 6.44
N ALA A 499 26.98 -36.65 6.94
CA ALA A 499 25.81 -35.91 7.40
C ALA A 499 26.17 -34.88 8.49
N LEU A 500 26.93 -35.28 9.53
CA LEU A 500 27.39 -34.35 10.58
C LEU A 500 28.23 -33.19 10.03
N ILE A 501 29.15 -33.47 9.09
CA ILE A 501 29.97 -32.41 8.47
C ILE A 501 29.08 -31.40 7.73
N THR A 502 28.10 -31.87 6.97
CA THR A 502 27.16 -30.99 6.26
C THR A 502 26.25 -30.21 7.22
N MET A 503 25.84 -30.82 8.34
CA MET A 503 25.00 -30.18 9.33
C MET A 503 25.70 -29.01 10.03
N CYS A 504 27.02 -29.08 10.22
CA CYS A 504 27.81 -27.96 10.76
C CYS A 504 27.78 -26.70 9.86
N VAL A 505 27.50 -26.83 8.57
CA VAL A 505 27.44 -25.69 7.63
C VAL A 505 26.09 -24.97 7.70
N ILE A 506 25.01 -25.66 8.08
CA ILE A 506 23.64 -25.10 8.10
C ILE A 506 23.53 -23.87 9.03
N PRO A 507 24.02 -23.89 10.29
CA PRO A 507 23.98 -22.71 11.16
C PRO A 507 24.77 -21.52 10.61
N LEU A 508 25.87 -21.74 9.88
CA LEU A 508 26.68 -20.68 9.30
C LEU A 508 25.91 -19.94 8.19
N VAL A 509 25.23 -20.68 7.32
CA VAL A 509 24.36 -20.10 6.27
C VAL A 509 23.16 -19.37 6.90
N GLY A 510 22.60 -19.93 7.98
CA GLY A 510 21.54 -19.29 8.75
C GLY A 510 21.99 -17.97 9.40
N LEU A 511 23.17 -17.95 10.02
CA LEU A 511 23.78 -16.77 10.62
C LEU A 511 24.04 -15.69 9.56
N GLN A 512 24.58 -16.08 8.40
CA GLN A 512 24.78 -15.18 7.26
C GLN A 512 23.46 -14.53 6.82
N SER A 513 22.41 -15.33 6.66
CA SER A 513 21.08 -14.85 6.24
C SER A 513 20.47 -13.91 7.28
N TYR A 514 20.59 -14.24 8.57
CA TYR A 514 20.14 -13.39 9.68
C TYR A 514 20.91 -12.07 9.73
N ALA A 515 22.23 -12.10 9.59
CA ALA A 515 23.06 -10.90 9.57
C ALA A 515 22.69 -9.98 8.40
N HIS A 516 22.45 -10.56 7.22
CA HIS A 516 22.02 -9.82 6.03
C HIS A 516 20.68 -9.09 6.26
N VAL A 517 19.65 -9.80 6.75
CA VAL A 517 18.33 -9.20 7.03
C VAL A 517 18.43 -8.12 8.11
N LYS A 518 19.17 -8.37 9.19
CA LYS A 518 19.34 -7.40 10.27
C LYS A 518 20.06 -6.13 9.80
N PHE A 519 21.06 -6.28 8.94
CA PHE A 519 21.80 -5.16 8.36
C PHE A 519 20.91 -4.29 7.47
N LEU A 520 20.11 -4.89 6.58
CA LEU A 520 19.16 -4.18 5.73
C LEU A 520 18.10 -3.42 6.56
N ASN A 521 17.57 -4.07 7.60
CA ASN A 521 16.60 -3.44 8.48
C ASN A 521 17.20 -2.25 9.25
N GLY A 522 18.44 -2.37 9.74
CA GLY A 522 19.16 -1.27 10.40
C GLY A 522 19.38 -0.07 9.46
N PHE A 523 19.81 -0.34 8.22
CA PHE A 523 20.03 0.71 7.22
C PHE A 523 18.74 1.44 6.85
N SER A 524 17.61 0.73 6.77
CA SER A 524 16.30 1.35 6.51
C SER A 524 15.85 2.26 7.65
N GLN A 525 16.21 1.96 8.90
CA GLN A 525 15.90 2.80 10.06
C GLN A 525 16.77 4.06 10.07
N ASP A 526 18.07 3.93 9.81
CA ASP A 526 18.98 5.08 9.74
C ASP A 526 18.60 6.02 8.58
N ALA A 527 18.20 5.47 7.43
CA ALA A 527 17.68 6.25 6.30
C ALA A 527 16.36 6.99 6.63
N LYS A 528 15.51 6.41 7.49
CA LYS A 528 14.28 7.06 7.99
C LYS A 528 14.55 8.18 9.01
N VAL A 529 15.73 8.21 9.66
CA VAL A 529 16.11 9.26 10.63
C VAL A 529 16.76 10.47 9.94
N ILE A 530 17.29 10.29 8.73
CA ILE A 530 17.98 11.33 7.96
C ILE A 530 17.02 12.12 7.04
N ASN A 531 15.83 11.57 6.73
CA ASN A 531 14.71 12.29 6.09
C ASN A 531 13.75 12.84 7.15
#